data_AF-A0A5S4ULD3-F1
#
_entry.id   AF-A0A5S4ULD3-F1
#
_cell.length_a   1.000
_cell.length_b   1.000
_cell.length_c   1.000
_cell.angle_alpha   90.00
_cell.angle_beta   90.00
_cell.angle_gamma   90.00
#
_symmetry.space_group_name_H-M   'P 1'
#
loop_
_entity.id
_entity.type
_entity.pdbx_description
1 polymer ?
#
loop_
_entity_poly.entity_id
_entity_poly.type
_entity_poly.pdbx_seq_one_letter_code
_entity_poly.pdbx_strand_id
1 'polypeptide(L)'
;MRNTIHTLAMKLGNNPRQALIKMIQGGLIFVFGVLMLMVADRVIVESLAQEIMALFGLVLAGFGVLWTFIGYLSMSVLRIYHMIKKKD
;
A
#
# COMPACT_ATOMS: atom_id res chain seq x y z
N MET A 1 -12.50 9.66 29.53
CA MET A 1 -11.47 9.84 28.47
C MET A 1 -10.48 8.68 28.31
N ARG A 2 -10.28 7.80 29.30
CA ARG A 2 -9.29 6.70 29.26
C ARG A 2 -9.73 5.44 28.45
N ASN A 3 -11.02 5.34 28.11
CA ASN A 3 -11.58 4.17 27.40
C ASN A 3 -11.30 4.15 25.89
N THR A 4 -11.09 5.32 25.27
CA THR A 4 -10.92 5.43 23.80
C THR A 4 -9.58 4.86 23.35
N ILE A 5 -8.53 5.03 24.16
CA ILE A 5 -7.18 4.50 23.86
C ILE A 5 -7.17 2.97 24.01
N HIS A 6 -7.90 2.43 24.98
CA HIS A 6 -8.05 0.98 25.16
C HIS A 6 -8.82 0.31 24.02
N THR A 7 -9.86 0.96 23.50
CA THR A 7 -10.61 0.46 22.33
C THR A 7 -9.82 0.60 21.04
N LEU A 8 -9.01 1.66 20.89
CA LEU A 8 -8.06 1.81 19.78
C LEU A 8 -6.97 0.73 19.82
N ALA A 9 -6.38 0.46 21.00
CA ALA A 9 -5.39 -0.60 21.16
C ALA A 9 -5.96 -2.00 20.86
N MET A 10 -7.20 -2.29 21.28
CA MET A 10 -7.91 -3.53 20.93
C MET A 10 -8.29 -3.60 19.45
N LYS A 11 -8.72 -2.50 18.82
CA LYS A 11 -9.02 -2.44 17.37
C LYS A 11 -7.78 -2.60 16.50
N LEU A 12 -6.64 -2.02 16.90
CA LEU A 12 -5.37 -2.21 16.20
C LEU A 12 -4.87 -3.64 16.35
N GLY A 13 -4.92 -4.22 17.56
CA GLY A 13 -4.50 -5.61 17.81
C GLY A 13 -5.28 -6.69 17.02
N ASN A 14 -6.52 -6.40 16.62
CA ASN A 14 -7.45 -7.41 16.13
C ASN A 14 -7.65 -7.47 14.60
N ASN A 15 -6.97 -6.64 13.80
CA ASN A 15 -7.23 -6.62 12.35
C ASN A 15 -5.97 -6.63 11.46
N PRO A 16 -5.12 -7.68 11.56
CA PRO A 16 -4.11 -7.96 10.53
C PRO A 16 -4.75 -8.04 9.12
N ARG A 17 -6.02 -8.46 9.04
CA ARG A 17 -6.82 -8.42 7.80
C ARG A 17 -6.91 -7.02 7.17
N GLN A 18 -7.11 -5.96 7.95
CA GLN A 18 -7.22 -4.61 7.37
C GLN A 18 -5.88 -4.10 6.85
N ALA A 19 -4.78 -4.40 7.55
CA ALA A 19 -3.44 -4.09 7.06
C ALA A 19 -3.12 -4.85 5.75
N LEU A 20 -3.49 -6.14 5.67
CA LEU A 20 -3.39 -6.92 4.42
C LEU A 20 -4.23 -6.31 3.29
N ILE A 21 -5.48 -5.94 3.55
CA ILE A 21 -6.35 -5.34 2.53
C ILE A 21 -5.73 -4.04 2.01
N LYS A 22 -5.21 -3.16 2.89
CA LYS A 22 -4.52 -1.93 2.48
C LYS A 22 -3.25 -2.23 1.67
N MET A 23 -2.50 -3.26 2.05
CA MET A 23 -1.30 -3.69 1.33
C MET A 23 -1.65 -4.18 -0.09
N ILE A 24 -2.67 -5.03 -0.21
CA ILE A 24 -3.17 -5.57 -1.48
C ILE A 24 -3.72 -4.43 -2.35
N GLN A 25 -4.47 -3.50 -1.76
CA GLN A 25 -5.00 -2.34 -2.47
C GLN A 25 -3.89 -1.46 -3.06
N GLY A 26 -2.85 -1.16 -2.27
CA GLY A 26 -1.66 -0.46 -2.78
C GLY A 26 -0.94 -1.25 -3.88
N GLY A 27 -0.89 -2.59 -3.73
CA GLY A 27 -0.26 -3.48 -4.70
C GLY A 27 -1.01 -3.48 -6.03
N LEU A 28 -2.34 -3.47 -6.00
CA LEU A 28 -3.18 -3.36 -7.20
C LEU A 28 -2.96 -2.00 -7.90
N ILE A 29 -2.89 -0.91 -7.13
CA ILE A 29 -2.59 0.43 -7.68
C ILE A 29 -1.20 0.45 -8.34
N PHE A 30 -0.21 -0.17 -7.70
CA PHE A 30 1.13 -0.29 -8.25
C PHE A 30 1.15 -1.06 -9.56
N VAL A 31 0.57 -2.27 -9.57
CA VAL A 31 0.50 -3.10 -10.79
C VAL A 31 -0.24 -2.36 -11.90
N PHE A 32 -1.31 -1.65 -11.58
CA PHE A 32 -2.03 -0.82 -12.55
C PHE A 32 -1.16 0.30 -13.13
N GLY A 33 -0.39 1.01 -12.29
CA GLY A 33 0.57 2.02 -12.74
C GLY A 33 1.65 1.45 -13.66
N VAL A 34 2.17 0.26 -13.34
CA VAL A 34 3.15 -0.46 -14.18
C VAL A 34 2.54 -0.90 -15.52
N LEU A 35 1.29 -1.36 -15.52
CA LEU A 35 0.59 -1.70 -16.77
C LEU A 35 0.41 -0.46 -17.64
N MET A 36 0.05 0.70 -17.07
CA MET A 36 -0.02 1.95 -17.83
C MET A 36 1.33 2.34 -18.42
N LEU A 37 2.43 2.17 -17.67
CA LEU A 37 3.78 2.39 -18.19
C LEU A 37 4.09 1.46 -19.38
N MET A 38 3.78 0.17 -19.27
CA MET A 38 3.99 -0.79 -20.36
C MET A 38 3.16 -0.47 -21.60
N VAL A 39 1.90 -0.05 -21.42
CA VAL A 39 1.02 0.34 -22.53
C VAL A 39 1.50 1.62 -23.19
N ALA A 40 1.90 2.62 -22.38
CA ALA A 40 2.47 3.85 -22.90
C ALA A 40 3.70 3.55 -23.75
N ASP A 41 4.61 2.71 -23.26
CA ASP A 41 5.88 2.41 -23.94
C ASP A 41 5.73 1.54 -25.20
N ARG A 42 4.83 0.54 -25.18
CA ARG A 42 4.76 -0.48 -26.25
C ARG A 42 3.63 -0.30 -27.26
N VAL A 43 2.59 0.44 -26.90
CA VAL A 43 1.35 0.51 -27.70
C VAL A 43 1.14 1.91 -28.25
N ILE A 44 1.53 2.95 -27.52
CA ILE A 44 1.42 4.33 -27.99
C ILE A 44 2.60 4.62 -28.93
N VAL A 45 2.30 5.31 -30.03
CA VAL A 45 3.33 5.80 -30.95
C VAL A 45 4.12 6.92 -30.26
N GLU A 46 5.44 6.92 -30.46
CA GLU A 46 6.36 7.94 -29.96
C GLU A 46 5.81 9.35 -30.19
N SER A 47 5.33 9.94 -29.11
CA SER A 47 4.62 11.23 -29.12
C SER A 47 4.60 11.84 -27.72
N LEU A 48 4.31 13.14 -27.64
CA LEU A 48 4.17 13.84 -26.37
C LEU A 48 3.09 13.20 -25.45
N ALA A 49 2.07 12.57 -26.05
CA ALA A 49 1.03 11.87 -25.31
C ALA A 49 1.56 10.61 -24.60
N GLN A 50 2.51 9.89 -25.21
CA GLN A 50 3.18 8.74 -24.60
C GLN A 50 3.92 9.16 -23.33
N GLU A 51 4.73 10.21 -23.40
CA GLU A 51 5.49 10.70 -22.24
C GLU A 51 4.57 11.10 -21.09
N ILE A 52 3.47 11.82 -21.39
CA ILE A 52 2.49 12.23 -20.36
C ILE A 52 1.84 11.01 -19.70
N MET A 53 1.45 10.00 -20.49
CA MET A 53 0.88 8.78 -19.94
C MET A 53 1.89 7.95 -19.14
N ALA A 54 3.14 7.89 -19.60
CA ALA A 54 4.21 7.22 -18.87
C ALA A 54 4.48 7.92 -17.53
N LEU A 55 4.57 9.25 -17.51
CA LEU A 55 4.71 10.03 -16.27
C LEU A 55 3.52 9.82 -15.33
N PHE A 56 2.31 9.78 -15.86
CA PHE A 56 1.12 9.50 -15.06
C PHE A 56 1.17 8.09 -14.44
N GLY A 57 1.52 7.07 -15.23
CA GLY A 57 1.72 5.70 -14.77
C GLY A 57 2.82 5.59 -13.71
N LEU A 58 3.90 6.34 -13.86
CA LEU A 58 5.01 6.42 -12.91
C LEU A 58 4.56 6.99 -11.56
N VAL A 59 3.81 8.09 -11.57
CA VAL A 59 3.26 8.70 -10.34
C VAL A 59 2.30 7.74 -9.65
N LEU A 60 1.41 7.08 -10.40
CA LEU A 60 0.50 6.07 -9.90
C LEU A 60 1.23 4.88 -9.25
N ALA A 61 2.26 4.37 -9.93
CA ALA A 61 3.09 3.30 -9.40
C ALA A 61 3.78 3.72 -8.10
N GLY A 62 4.33 4.94 -8.05
CA GLY A 62 4.94 5.51 -6.85
C GLY A 62 3.97 5.57 -5.66
N PHE A 63 2.74 6.07 -5.89
CA PHE A 63 1.70 6.08 -4.86
C PHE A 63 1.31 4.68 -4.39
N GLY A 64 1.20 3.72 -5.32
CA GLY A 64 0.91 2.32 -5.01
C GLY A 64 1.96 1.72 -4.06
N VAL A 65 3.25 1.95 -4.34
CA VAL A 65 4.35 1.49 -3.48
C VAL A 65 4.28 2.11 -2.09
N LEU A 66 4.08 3.43 -1.98
CA LEU A 66 3.97 4.11 -0.69
C LEU A 66 2.79 3.56 0.12
N TRP A 67 1.65 3.34 -0.53
CA TRP A 67 0.46 2.80 0.11
C TRP A 67 0.66 1.35 0.59
N THR A 68 1.29 0.51 -0.23
CA THR A 68 1.68 -0.87 0.14
C THR A 68 2.68 -0.88 1.28
N PHE A 69 3.66 0.03 1.27
CA PHE A 69 4.67 0.14 2.31
C PHE A 69 4.04 0.48 3.66
N ILE A 70 3.11 1.45 3.69
CA ILE A 70 2.34 1.79 4.90
C ILE A 70 1.50 0.59 5.37
N GLY A 71 0.85 -0.14 4.45
CA GLY A 71 0.09 -1.34 4.76
C GLY A 71 0.93 -2.46 5.37
N TYR A 72 2.11 -2.72 4.80
CA TYR A 72 3.07 -3.71 5.31
C TYR A 72 3.64 -3.30 6.66
N LEU A 73 4.02 -2.03 6.82
CA LEU A 73 4.54 -1.50 8.09
C LEU A 73 3.52 -1.65 9.20
N SER A 74 2.24 -1.39 8.92
CA SER A 74 1.14 -1.62 9.86
C SER A 74 1.04 -3.10 10.29
N MET A 75 1.34 -4.04 9.39
CA MET A 75 1.36 -5.47 9.69
C MET A 75 2.60 -5.89 10.49
N SER A 76 3.78 -5.39 10.14
CA SER A 76 5.04 -5.69 10.84
C SER A 76 5.02 -5.16 12.27
N VAL A 77 4.52 -3.95 12.49
CA VAL A 77 4.36 -3.38 13.84
C VAL A 77 3.41 -4.24 14.69
N LEU A 78 2.29 -4.70 14.11
CA LEU A 78 1.37 -5.64 14.77
C LEU A 78 2.02 -6.97 15.14
N ARG A 79 2.88 -7.48 14.25
CA ARG A 79 3.59 -8.75 14.44
C ARG A 79 4.63 -8.65 15.57
N ILE A 80 5.38 -7.55 15.60
CA ILE A 80 6.36 -7.24 16.65
C ILE A 80 5.64 -7.09 18.00
N TYR A 81 4.52 -6.36 18.04
CA TYR A 81 3.75 -6.17 19.28
C TYR A 81 3.22 -7.50 19.85
N HIS A 82 2.70 -8.39 18.99
CA HIS A 82 2.26 -9.72 19.41
C HIS A 82 3.43 -10.59 19.91
N MET A 83 4.59 -10.51 19.28
CA MET A 83 5.76 -11.29 19.65
C MET A 83 6.35 -10.84 20.99
N ILE A 84 6.29 -9.54 21.29
CA ILE A 84 6.69 -8.99 22.59
C ILE A 84 5.68 -9.38 23.68
N LYS A 85 4.37 -9.26 23.42
CA LYS A 85 3.33 -9.59 24.40
C LYS A 85 3.23 -11.08 24.74
N LYS A 86 3.66 -11.98 23.84
CA LYS A 86 3.70 -13.43 24.11
C LYS A 86 4.85 -13.84 25.05
N LYS A 87 5.74 -12.90 25.41
CA LYS A 87 6.91 -13.18 26.25
C LYS A 87 6.70 -12.94 27.75
N ASP A 88 5.47 -12.58 28.16
CA ASP A 88 5.03 -12.58 29.58
C ASP A 88 4.00 -13.70 29.81
#